data_AF-A0A9E0H8Q9-F1
#
_entry.id   AF-A0A9E0H8Q9-F1
#
_cell.length_a   1.000
_cell.length_b   1.000
_cell.length_c   1.000
_cell.angle_alpha   90.00
_cell.angle_beta   90.00
_cell.angle_gamma   90.00
#
_symmetry.space_group_name_H-M   'P 1'
#
loop_
_entity.id
_entity.type
_entity.pdbx_description
1 polymer ?
#
loop_
_entity_poly.entity_id
_entity_poly.type
_entity_poly.pdbx_seq_one_letter_code
_entity_poly.pdbx_strand_id
1 'polypeptide(L)'
;MAALWAGDWYERGHVLPKDATLAVTWYRRAARLGSIVARHELFRCYSYGIGVAADPAVAARFANAADRLGYEEAADRPTISATYPEPYDRALLRWHDGHRDAKCRQLVERGAAAGDGRAQHQLGLWLAAGHRGLGVGADPARARTLLTAAARHVGAAARDLGTWCERGQLVPRDPTQAVAWYRRAARLGSVAARRDLARCYADGLGVAVDRRRAERYLTEVADLDGKGESGRRAPGSSRPTPPLPRKAR
;
A
#
# COMPACT_ATOMS: atom_id res chain seq x y z
N MET A 1 -0.62 3.44 -0.99
CA MET A 1 0.65 2.68 -1.00
C MET A 1 1.85 3.58 -1.28
N ALA A 2 1.92 4.31 -2.41
CA ALA A 2 3.05 5.21 -2.71
C ALA A 2 3.33 6.29 -1.64
N ALA A 3 2.30 6.88 -1.05
CA ALA A 3 2.44 7.85 0.04
C ALA A 3 3.01 7.23 1.35
N LEU A 4 2.76 5.95 1.62
CA LEU A 4 3.32 5.30 2.80
C LEU A 4 4.82 5.04 2.63
N TRP A 5 5.21 4.59 1.44
CA TRP A 5 6.61 4.34 1.09
C TRP A 5 7.40 5.64 1.00
N ALA A 6 6.79 6.72 0.50
CA ALA A 6 7.41 8.05 0.53
C ALA A 6 7.72 8.50 1.97
N GLY A 7 6.78 8.33 2.91
CA GLY A 7 7.01 8.67 4.32
C GLY A 7 8.17 7.89 4.94
N ASP A 8 8.17 6.57 4.75
CA ASP A 8 9.21 5.67 5.25
C ASP A 8 10.60 5.97 4.65
N TRP A 9 10.65 6.37 3.38
CA TRP A 9 11.89 6.75 2.69
C TRP A 9 12.50 8.03 3.25
N TYR A 10 11.69 9.04 3.57
CA TYR A 10 12.16 10.29 4.18
C TYR A 10 12.51 10.15 5.66
N GLU A 11 11.93 9.17 6.37
CA GLU A 11 12.28 8.86 7.77
C GLU A 11 13.59 8.06 7.87
N ARG A 12 13.83 7.12 6.95
CA ARG A 12 14.98 6.19 6.96
C ARG A 12 16.18 6.62 6.09
N GLY A 13 16.02 7.59 5.18
CA GLY A 13 17.14 8.20 4.43
C GLY A 13 17.75 7.35 3.32
N HIS A 14 17.00 6.44 2.69
CA HIS A 14 17.57 5.47 1.74
C HIS A 14 18.00 6.05 0.37
N VAL A 15 17.48 7.22 -0.06
CA VAL A 15 17.87 7.86 -1.34
C VAL A 15 17.71 9.40 -1.35
N LEU A 16 17.14 10.00 -0.30
CA LEU A 16 16.89 11.44 -0.17
C LEU A 16 17.29 11.91 1.24
N PRO A 17 17.59 13.22 1.43
CA PRO A 17 17.87 13.76 2.76
C PRO A 17 16.73 13.43 3.72
N LYS A 18 17.06 13.04 4.96
CA LYS A 18 16.08 12.74 6.00
C LYS A 18 15.22 13.98 6.27
N ASP A 19 13.95 13.95 5.87
CA ASP A 19 12.99 15.03 6.08
C ASP A 19 11.74 14.46 6.76
N ALA A 20 11.81 14.41 8.09
CA ALA A 20 10.71 13.92 8.91
C ALA A 20 9.44 14.78 8.76
N THR A 21 9.56 16.06 8.42
CA THR A 21 8.40 16.94 8.21
C THR A 21 7.66 16.57 6.94
N LEU A 22 8.40 16.32 5.86
CA LEU A 22 7.83 15.82 4.61
C LEU A 22 7.22 14.43 4.80
N ALA A 23 7.86 13.55 5.59
CA ALA A 23 7.32 12.23 5.92
C ALA A 23 5.92 12.31 6.57
N VAL A 24 5.74 13.23 7.53
CA VAL A 24 4.44 13.45 8.18
C VAL A 24 3.36 13.90 7.19
N THR A 25 3.69 14.71 6.18
CA THR A 25 2.70 15.10 5.16
C THR A 25 2.20 13.90 4.37
N TRP A 26 3.11 12.98 4.04
CA TRP A 26 2.80 11.74 3.32
C TRP A 26 2.03 10.75 4.19
N TYR A 27 2.38 10.62 5.46
CA TYR A 27 1.62 9.82 6.42
C TYR A 27 0.19 10.37 6.60
N ARG A 28 0.00 11.69 6.73
CA ARG A 28 -1.36 12.31 6.77
C ARG A 28 -2.18 11.95 5.53
N ARG A 29 -1.58 12.00 4.34
CA ARG A 29 -2.25 11.63 3.09
C ARG A 29 -2.61 10.15 3.08
N ALA A 30 -1.69 9.27 3.46
CA ALA A 30 -1.93 7.83 3.51
C ALA A 30 -2.98 7.44 4.57
N ALA A 31 -2.98 8.10 5.72
CA ALA A 31 -3.96 7.91 6.78
C ALA A 31 -5.38 8.31 6.34
N ARG A 32 -5.53 9.42 5.61
CA ARG A 32 -6.83 9.81 4.99
C ARG A 32 -7.35 8.78 3.99
N LEU A 33 -6.44 8.03 3.37
CA LEU A 33 -6.77 6.91 2.47
C LEU A 33 -6.98 5.59 3.23
N GLY A 34 -7.09 5.63 4.56
CA GLY A 34 -7.39 4.48 5.41
C GLY A 34 -6.17 3.65 5.84
N SER A 35 -4.94 4.05 5.50
CA SER A 35 -3.75 3.29 5.86
C SER A 35 -3.57 3.20 7.39
N ILE A 36 -3.61 1.98 7.91
CA ILE A 36 -3.40 1.71 9.34
C ILE A 36 -1.96 1.98 9.77
N VAL A 37 -0.98 1.63 8.93
CA VAL A 37 0.44 1.88 9.18
C VAL A 37 0.72 3.39 9.17
N ALA A 38 0.14 4.16 8.24
CA ALA A 38 0.33 5.62 8.26
C ALA A 38 -0.30 6.28 9.50
N ARG A 39 -1.41 5.75 10.02
CA ARG A 39 -1.99 6.19 11.30
C ARG A 39 -1.05 5.89 12.46
N HIS A 40 -0.49 4.68 12.51
CA HIS A 40 0.51 4.30 13.49
C HIS A 40 1.76 5.20 13.45
N GLU A 41 2.27 5.51 12.26
CA GLU A 41 3.40 6.43 12.13
C GLU A 41 3.06 7.87 12.54
N LEU A 42 1.84 8.34 12.28
CA LEU A 42 1.39 9.65 12.79
C LEU A 42 1.29 9.65 14.32
N PHE A 43 0.80 8.57 14.92
CA PHE A 43 0.79 8.40 16.37
C PHE A 43 2.21 8.54 16.94
N ARG A 44 3.21 7.86 16.35
CA ARG A 44 4.62 7.98 16.73
C ARG A 44 5.16 9.40 16.54
N CYS A 45 4.89 10.01 15.38
CA CYS A 45 5.39 11.36 15.08
C CYS A 45 4.89 12.41 16.08
N TYR A 46 3.60 12.37 16.43
CA TYR A 46 3.02 13.30 17.40
C TYR A 46 3.33 12.95 18.86
N SER A 47 3.59 11.68 19.18
CA SER A 47 4.01 11.28 20.53
C SER A 47 5.44 11.71 20.83
N TYR A 48 6.35 11.60 19.86
CA TYR A 48 7.79 11.80 20.05
C TYR A 48 8.35 13.07 19.41
N GLY A 49 7.50 13.88 18.75
CA GLY A 49 7.93 15.11 18.08
C GLY A 49 8.81 14.89 16.85
N ILE A 50 8.56 13.80 16.10
CA ILE A 50 9.34 13.46 14.91
C ILE A 50 8.77 14.19 13.70
N GLY A 51 9.50 15.20 13.19
CA GLY A 51 9.09 15.97 12.01
C GLY A 51 7.94 16.97 12.21
N VAL A 52 7.31 16.94 13.38
CA VAL A 52 6.29 17.89 13.86
C VAL A 52 6.49 18.12 15.36
N ALA A 53 5.96 19.21 15.90
CA ALA A 53 5.91 19.40 17.34
C ALA A 53 5.13 18.26 18.01
N ALA A 54 5.65 17.75 19.14
CA ALA A 54 4.95 16.75 19.92
C ALA A 54 3.61 17.31 20.41
N ASP A 55 2.55 16.54 20.20
CA ASP A 55 1.19 16.87 20.61
C ASP A 55 0.48 15.57 20.99
N PRO A 56 0.48 15.21 22.29
CA PRO A 56 -0.17 14.00 22.77
C PRO A 56 -1.67 13.94 22.49
N ALA A 57 -2.35 15.10 22.44
CA ALA A 57 -3.78 15.18 22.14
C ALA A 57 -4.05 14.86 20.66
N VAL A 58 -3.18 15.29 19.76
CA VAL A 58 -3.25 14.93 18.35
C VAL A 58 -2.77 13.50 18.11
N ALA A 59 -1.74 13.02 18.82
CA ALA A 59 -1.30 11.63 18.77
C ALA A 59 -2.45 10.68 19.10
N ALA A 60 -3.21 10.96 20.17
CA ALA A 60 -4.36 10.16 20.58
C ALA A 60 -5.44 10.01 19.50
N ARG A 61 -5.55 10.95 18.54
CA ARG A 61 -6.49 10.85 17.40
C ARG A 61 -6.06 9.83 16.35
N PHE A 62 -4.78 9.48 16.32
CA PHE A 62 -4.20 8.51 15.39
C PHE A 62 -3.90 7.16 16.04
N ALA A 63 -4.02 7.06 17.38
CA ALA A 63 -3.90 5.82 18.12
C ALA A 63 -4.96 4.81 17.67
N ASN A 64 -4.57 3.59 17.33
CA ASN A 64 -5.53 2.51 17.13
C ASN A 64 -5.88 1.90 18.49
N ALA A 65 -7.09 1.38 18.66
CA ALA A 65 -7.48 0.65 19.87
C ALA A 65 -6.56 -0.56 20.19
N ALA A 66 -5.76 -1.04 19.22
CA ALA A 66 -4.72 -2.05 19.45
C ALA A 66 -3.32 -1.53 19.76
N ASP A 67 -3.03 -0.23 19.72
CA ASP A 67 -1.71 0.23 20.17
C ASP A 67 -1.57 0.12 21.71
N ARG A 68 -2.63 -0.34 22.39
CA ARG A 68 -2.58 -0.91 23.76
C ARG A 68 -2.07 -2.36 23.83
N LEU A 69 -2.01 -3.12 22.73
CA LEU A 69 -1.51 -4.53 22.71
C LEU A 69 0.03 -4.65 22.77
N GLY A 70 0.73 -3.54 22.95
CA GLY A 70 2.12 -3.50 23.42
C GLY A 70 2.27 -3.17 24.92
N TYR A 71 1.15 -2.86 25.61
CA TYR A 71 1.09 -2.43 27.01
C TYR A 71 0.07 -3.28 27.78
N GLU A 72 0.15 -4.61 27.65
CA GLU A 72 -0.69 -5.55 28.41
C GLU A 72 -0.46 -5.51 29.94
N GLU A 73 0.41 -4.64 30.49
CA GLU A 73 0.65 -4.51 31.94
C GLU A 73 -0.17 -3.43 32.67
N ALA A 74 -0.91 -2.55 31.99
CA ALA A 74 -1.65 -1.47 32.68
C ALA A 74 -3.11 -1.86 32.96
N ALA A 75 -3.33 -2.57 34.08
CA ALA A 75 -4.61 -3.14 34.52
C ALA A 75 -5.69 -2.15 35.02
N ASP A 76 -5.50 -0.84 34.89
CA ASP A 76 -6.46 0.13 35.44
C ASP A 76 -6.53 1.38 34.58
N ARG A 77 -7.50 1.46 33.64
CA ARG A 77 -8.24 2.70 33.29
C ARG A 77 -9.23 2.55 32.13
N PRO A 78 -10.31 3.38 32.15
CA PRO A 78 -11.58 3.07 31.53
C PRO A 78 -11.58 3.21 30.00
N THR A 79 -12.49 2.43 29.45
CA THR A 79 -12.81 2.13 28.06
C THR A 79 -13.29 3.36 27.29
N ILE A 80 -12.76 3.58 26.08
CA ILE A 80 -13.41 4.41 25.05
C ILE A 80 -13.39 3.64 23.71
N SER A 81 -14.61 3.37 23.22
CA SER A 81 -15.04 2.72 21.98
C SER A 81 -14.43 3.37 20.70
N ALA A 82 -14.19 2.74 19.54
CA ALA A 82 -14.62 1.49 18.92
C ALA A 82 -13.53 1.00 17.92
N THR A 83 -13.63 -0.29 17.53
CA THR A 83 -12.90 -0.98 16.45
C THR A 83 -11.53 -1.55 16.83
N TYR A 84 -11.56 -2.77 17.38
CA TYR A 84 -10.42 -3.72 17.34
C TYR A 84 -9.85 -3.77 15.92
N PRO A 85 -8.54 -3.54 15.68
CA PRO A 85 -7.99 -3.84 14.38
C PRO A 85 -8.03 -5.34 14.16
N GLU A 86 -8.56 -5.69 12.99
CA GLU A 86 -8.71 -7.06 12.54
C GLU A 86 -7.35 -7.79 12.63
N PRO A 87 -7.33 -9.12 12.80
CA PRO A 87 -6.09 -9.89 12.92
C PRO A 87 -5.05 -9.53 11.86
N TYR A 88 -5.49 -9.26 10.63
CA TYR A 88 -4.61 -8.86 9.53
C TYR A 88 -3.98 -7.47 9.70
N ASP A 89 -4.72 -6.48 10.24
CA ASP A 89 -4.17 -5.14 10.47
C ASP A 89 -3.08 -5.18 11.55
N ARG A 90 -3.22 -6.04 12.57
CA ARG A 90 -2.16 -6.29 13.57
C ARG A 90 -0.94 -6.98 12.96
N ALA A 91 -1.15 -7.89 12.00
CA ALA A 91 -0.04 -8.51 11.28
C ALA A 91 0.74 -7.47 10.46
N LEU A 92 0.02 -6.55 9.80
CA LEU A 92 0.63 -5.52 8.96
C LEU A 92 1.49 -4.54 9.77
N LEU A 93 1.04 -4.14 10.97
CA LEU A 93 1.82 -3.31 11.88
C LEU A 93 3.13 -4.02 12.30
N ARG A 94 3.02 -5.26 12.80
CA ARG A 94 4.19 -6.08 13.14
C ARG A 94 5.16 -6.22 11.97
N TRP A 95 4.65 -6.47 10.77
CA TRP A 95 5.48 -6.57 9.58
C TRP A 95 6.25 -5.27 9.28
N HIS A 96 5.62 -4.12 9.48
CA HIS A 96 6.24 -2.80 9.27
C HIS A 96 7.31 -2.49 10.32
N ASP A 97 7.05 -2.88 11.58
CA ASP A 97 7.99 -2.77 12.70
C ASP A 97 9.18 -3.76 12.58
N GLY A 98 9.18 -4.61 11.55
CA GLY A 98 10.26 -5.56 11.26
C GLY A 98 10.06 -6.94 11.90
N HIS A 99 8.97 -7.17 12.63
CA HIS A 99 8.63 -8.45 13.23
C HIS A 99 8.02 -9.41 12.20
N ARG A 100 8.88 -10.13 11.47
CA ARG A 100 8.49 -11.18 10.51
C ARG A 100 8.56 -12.57 11.15
N ASP A 101 7.76 -12.77 12.20
CA ASP A 101 7.80 -13.94 13.07
C ASP A 101 6.55 -14.84 12.94
N ALA A 102 6.54 -15.93 13.71
CA ALA A 102 5.42 -16.86 13.77
C ALA A 102 4.10 -16.19 14.22
N LYS A 103 4.17 -15.12 15.03
CA LYS A 103 2.99 -14.38 15.49
C LYS A 103 2.39 -13.55 14.35
N CYS A 104 3.22 -12.93 13.51
CA CYS A 104 2.78 -12.30 12.26
C CYS A 104 2.07 -13.32 11.36
N ARG A 105 2.65 -14.52 11.19
CA ARG A 105 2.01 -15.59 10.41
C ARG A 105 0.64 -15.96 10.97
N GLN A 106 0.55 -16.24 12.27
CA GLN A 106 -0.69 -16.66 12.92
C GLN A 106 -1.80 -15.61 12.78
N LEU A 107 -1.45 -14.32 12.86
CA LEU A 107 -2.40 -13.22 12.67
C LEU A 107 -2.95 -13.15 11.24
N VAL A 108 -2.11 -13.37 10.23
CA VAL A 108 -2.56 -13.47 8.83
C VAL A 108 -3.43 -14.70 8.62
N GLU A 109 -3.07 -15.86 9.17
CA GLU A 109 -3.87 -17.09 9.10
C GLU A 109 -5.26 -16.90 9.73
N ARG A 110 -5.32 -16.26 10.90
CA ARG A 110 -6.59 -15.91 11.56
C ARG A 110 -7.43 -14.95 10.73
N GLY A 111 -6.82 -13.93 10.14
CA GLY A 111 -7.53 -13.00 9.25
C GLY A 111 -8.08 -13.70 8.00
N ALA A 112 -7.30 -14.61 7.42
CA ALA A 112 -7.72 -15.37 6.25
C ALA A 112 -8.88 -16.32 6.57
N ALA A 113 -8.83 -16.98 7.74
CA ALA A 113 -9.92 -17.81 8.25
C ALA A 113 -11.20 -17.02 8.57
N ALA A 114 -11.05 -15.75 9.00
CA ALA A 114 -12.17 -14.83 9.22
C ALA A 114 -12.76 -14.25 7.90
N GLY A 115 -12.18 -14.57 6.75
CA GLY A 115 -12.66 -14.10 5.45
C GLY A 115 -12.10 -12.76 4.99
N ASP A 116 -11.09 -12.19 5.66
CA ASP A 116 -10.44 -10.96 5.19
C ASP A 116 -9.68 -11.26 3.89
N GLY A 117 -10.15 -10.69 2.77
CA GLY A 117 -9.57 -10.90 1.46
C GLY A 117 -8.11 -10.45 1.34
N ARG A 118 -7.66 -9.46 2.13
CA ARG A 118 -6.26 -9.00 2.17
C ARG A 118 -5.38 -10.05 2.86
N ALA A 119 -5.90 -10.65 3.93
CA ALA A 119 -5.22 -11.75 4.62
C ALA A 119 -5.14 -13.01 3.76
N GLN A 120 -6.22 -13.35 3.07
CA GLN A 120 -6.24 -14.44 2.08
C GLN A 120 -5.23 -14.18 0.95
N HIS A 121 -5.13 -12.93 0.47
CA HIS A 121 -4.14 -12.52 -0.52
C HIS A 121 -2.71 -12.74 -0.02
N GLN A 122 -2.36 -12.22 1.16
CA GLN A 122 -1.00 -12.39 1.71
C GLN A 122 -0.64 -13.84 1.99
N LEU A 123 -1.53 -14.59 2.64
CA LEU A 123 -1.30 -16.01 2.92
C LEU A 123 -1.12 -16.80 1.62
N GLY A 124 -1.93 -16.49 0.61
CA GLY A 124 -1.80 -17.10 -0.71
C GLY A 124 -0.45 -16.83 -1.38
N LEU A 125 0.09 -15.62 -1.27
CA LEU A 125 1.42 -15.31 -1.77
C LEU A 125 2.53 -16.06 -1.02
N TRP A 126 2.43 -16.18 0.30
CA TRP A 126 3.39 -16.94 1.10
C TRP A 126 3.39 -18.42 0.76
N LEU A 127 2.21 -19.01 0.55
CA LEU A 127 2.07 -20.41 0.16
C LEU A 127 2.51 -20.64 -1.29
N ALA A 128 2.33 -19.68 -2.20
CA ALA A 128 2.77 -19.81 -3.58
C ALA A 128 4.30 -19.84 -3.71
N ALA A 129 5.00 -18.96 -2.98
CA ALA A 129 6.46 -18.86 -3.04
C ALA A 129 7.18 -19.80 -2.05
N GLY A 130 6.50 -20.21 -0.98
CA GLY A 130 7.15 -20.70 0.23
C GLY A 130 7.88 -19.55 0.95
N HIS A 131 7.62 -19.36 2.24
CA HIS A 131 8.23 -18.30 3.03
C HIS A 131 9.04 -18.88 4.19
N ARG A 132 10.32 -19.19 3.93
CA ARG A 132 11.25 -19.82 4.90
C ARG A 132 11.35 -19.06 6.23
N GLY A 133 11.42 -17.73 6.18
CA GLY A 133 11.49 -16.89 7.39
C GLY A 133 10.24 -16.93 8.28
N LEU A 134 9.10 -17.40 7.76
CA LEU A 134 7.86 -17.59 8.53
C LEU A 134 7.55 -19.07 8.76
N GLY A 135 8.44 -19.99 8.33
CA GLY A 135 8.19 -21.42 8.35
C GLY A 135 6.96 -21.84 7.53
N VAL A 136 6.63 -21.10 6.46
CA VAL A 136 5.51 -21.45 5.55
C VAL A 136 6.06 -22.25 4.39
N GLY A 137 5.71 -23.54 4.33
CA GLY A 137 6.02 -24.40 3.18
C GLY A 137 5.24 -23.97 1.93
N ALA A 138 5.78 -24.26 0.75
CA ALA A 138 5.05 -24.01 -0.48
C ALA A 138 3.83 -24.95 -0.59
N ASP A 139 2.66 -24.38 -0.84
CA ASP A 139 1.41 -25.10 -1.09
C ASP A 139 0.66 -24.39 -2.24
N PRO A 140 0.97 -24.75 -3.49
CA PRO A 140 0.41 -24.10 -4.68
C PRO A 140 -1.11 -24.30 -4.78
N ALA A 141 -1.65 -25.42 -4.30
CA ALA A 141 -3.08 -25.72 -4.36
C ALA A 141 -3.86 -24.80 -3.41
N ARG A 142 -3.42 -24.69 -2.16
CA ARG A 142 -4.04 -23.80 -1.18
C ARG A 142 -3.84 -22.33 -1.53
N ALA A 143 -2.68 -21.97 -2.08
CA ALA A 143 -2.42 -20.63 -2.60
C ALA A 143 -3.44 -20.23 -3.67
N ARG A 144 -3.69 -21.11 -4.65
CA ARG A 144 -4.67 -20.87 -5.71
C ARG A 144 -6.07 -20.64 -5.16
N THR A 145 -6.50 -21.45 -4.19
CA THR A 145 -7.82 -21.32 -3.56
C THR A 145 -7.99 -19.98 -2.85
N LEU A 146 -7.03 -19.62 -2.00
CA LEU A 146 -7.07 -18.36 -1.24
C LEU A 146 -7.04 -17.14 -2.15
N LEU A 147 -6.21 -17.17 -3.20
CA LEU A 147 -6.09 -16.03 -4.10
C LEU A 147 -7.30 -15.87 -5.01
N THR A 148 -7.92 -16.97 -5.43
CA THR A 148 -9.19 -16.95 -6.17
C THR A 148 -10.31 -16.35 -5.32
N ALA A 149 -10.36 -16.68 -4.03
CA ALA A 149 -11.30 -16.06 -3.10
C ALA A 149 -11.00 -14.56 -2.93
N ALA A 150 -9.74 -14.20 -2.64
CA ALA A 150 -9.32 -12.82 -2.45
C ALA A 150 -9.57 -11.93 -3.69
N ALA A 151 -9.34 -12.45 -4.90
CA ALA A 151 -9.53 -11.75 -6.16
C ALA A 151 -10.98 -11.30 -6.42
N ARG A 152 -11.95 -11.81 -5.64
CA ARG A 152 -13.32 -11.33 -5.69
C ARG A 152 -13.44 -9.89 -5.19
N HIS A 153 -12.62 -9.49 -4.23
CA HIS A 153 -12.75 -8.19 -3.54
C HIS A 153 -11.45 -7.39 -3.48
N VAL A 154 -10.30 -8.03 -3.73
CA VAL A 154 -8.97 -7.42 -3.67
C VAL A 154 -8.38 -7.29 -5.06
N GLY A 155 -8.20 -6.05 -5.52
CA GLY A 155 -7.65 -5.76 -6.84
C GLY A 155 -6.21 -6.25 -7.04
N ALA A 156 -5.39 -6.29 -5.98
CA ALA A 156 -4.04 -6.85 -6.03
C ALA A 156 -4.07 -8.37 -6.29
N ALA A 157 -4.90 -9.12 -5.57
CA ALA A 157 -5.07 -10.56 -5.79
C ALA A 157 -5.58 -10.88 -7.20
N ALA A 158 -6.54 -10.10 -7.70
CA ALA A 158 -7.03 -10.25 -9.07
C ALA A 158 -5.92 -9.98 -10.12
N ARG A 159 -5.05 -9.00 -9.89
CA ARG A 159 -3.90 -8.73 -10.77
C ARG A 159 -2.89 -9.89 -10.74
N ASP A 160 -2.60 -10.42 -9.55
CA ASP A 160 -1.63 -11.50 -9.39
C ASP A 160 -2.11 -12.78 -10.08
N LEU A 161 -3.40 -13.12 -9.96
CA LEU A 161 -4.01 -14.20 -10.74
C LEU A 161 -3.89 -13.96 -12.25
N GLY A 162 -4.14 -12.73 -12.71
CA GLY A 162 -3.96 -12.39 -14.13
C GLY A 162 -2.52 -12.65 -14.60
N THR A 163 -1.54 -12.26 -13.77
CA THR A 163 -0.11 -12.49 -14.06
C THR A 163 0.24 -13.98 -14.08
N TRP A 164 -0.39 -14.79 -13.24
CA TRP A 164 -0.19 -16.23 -13.23
C TRP A 164 -0.84 -16.92 -14.42
N CYS A 165 -2.04 -16.49 -14.84
CA CYS A 165 -2.66 -16.93 -16.10
C CYS A 165 -1.78 -16.56 -17.30
N GLU A 166 -1.18 -15.37 -17.30
CA GLU A 166 -0.29 -14.93 -18.40
C GLU A 166 1.00 -15.79 -18.47
N ARG A 167 1.57 -16.15 -17.31
CA ARG A 167 2.87 -16.84 -17.20
C ARG A 167 2.80 -18.36 -17.08
N GLY A 168 1.65 -18.92 -16.73
CA GLY A 168 1.49 -20.35 -16.46
C GLY A 168 2.06 -20.82 -15.11
N GLN A 169 2.13 -19.96 -14.09
CA GLN A 169 2.86 -20.26 -12.83
C GLN A 169 2.13 -21.19 -11.85
N LEU A 170 0.80 -21.14 -11.80
CA LEU A 170 -0.04 -21.95 -10.89
C LEU A 170 -1.36 -22.44 -11.53
N VAL A 171 -1.57 -22.02 -12.77
CA VAL A 171 -2.67 -22.37 -13.65
C VAL A 171 -2.08 -22.49 -15.06
N PRO A 172 -2.69 -23.27 -15.96
CA PRO A 172 -2.30 -23.29 -17.36
C PRO A 172 -2.24 -21.88 -17.94
N ARG A 173 -1.31 -21.66 -18.88
CA ARG A 173 -1.16 -20.35 -19.53
C ARG A 173 -2.41 -20.06 -20.36
N ASP A 174 -3.10 -18.97 -20.00
CA ASP A 174 -4.27 -18.45 -20.70
C ASP A 174 -4.25 -16.91 -20.67
N PRO A 175 -3.71 -16.28 -21.72
CA PRO A 175 -3.69 -14.82 -21.84
C PRO A 175 -5.09 -14.19 -21.88
N THR A 176 -6.10 -14.89 -22.37
CA THR A 176 -7.48 -14.39 -22.43
C THR A 176 -8.07 -14.30 -21.03
N GLN A 177 -7.86 -15.34 -20.23
CA GLN A 177 -8.23 -15.34 -18.82
C GLN A 177 -7.44 -14.31 -18.01
N ALA A 178 -6.16 -14.09 -18.34
CA ALA A 178 -5.34 -13.04 -17.74
C ALA A 178 -5.98 -11.65 -17.90
N VAL A 179 -6.44 -11.32 -19.12
CA VAL A 179 -7.15 -10.05 -19.38
C VAL A 179 -8.45 -9.94 -18.59
N ALA A 180 -9.21 -11.04 -18.45
CA ALA A 180 -10.43 -11.03 -17.63
C ALA A 180 -10.13 -10.68 -16.17
N TRP A 181 -9.06 -11.24 -15.62
CA TRP A 181 -8.58 -10.93 -14.27
C TRP A 181 -8.06 -9.49 -14.15
N TYR A 182 -7.31 -8.98 -15.12
CA TYR A 182 -6.86 -7.59 -15.12
C TYR A 182 -8.02 -6.60 -15.20
N ARG A 183 -9.05 -6.88 -16.01
CA ARG A 183 -10.30 -6.08 -16.04
C ARG A 183 -10.97 -6.05 -14.67
N ARG A 184 -11.04 -7.19 -13.98
CA ARG A 184 -11.58 -7.27 -12.63
C ARG A 184 -10.74 -6.44 -11.64
N ALA A 185 -9.43 -6.59 -11.67
CA ALA A 185 -8.52 -5.84 -10.81
C ALA A 185 -8.64 -4.32 -11.02
N ALA A 186 -8.77 -3.86 -12.28
CA ALA A 186 -8.99 -2.46 -12.61
C ALA A 186 -10.32 -1.92 -12.07
N ARG A 187 -11.41 -2.70 -12.12
CA ARG A 187 -12.70 -2.35 -11.49
C ARG A 187 -12.60 -2.24 -9.98
N LEU A 188 -11.76 -3.07 -9.36
CA LEU A 188 -11.43 -3.01 -7.93
C LEU A 188 -10.41 -1.90 -7.59
N GLY A 189 -10.10 -0.99 -8.54
CA GLY A 189 -9.26 0.18 -8.32
C GLY A 189 -7.75 -0.05 -8.48
N SER A 190 -7.31 -1.22 -8.94
CA SER A 190 -5.89 -1.50 -9.15
C SER A 190 -5.32 -0.68 -10.32
N VAL A 191 -4.52 0.35 -10.00
CA VAL A 191 -3.78 1.15 -10.98
C VAL A 191 -2.79 0.29 -11.77
N ALA A 192 -2.14 -0.65 -11.08
CA ALA A 192 -1.21 -1.59 -11.70
C ALA A 192 -1.89 -2.48 -12.75
N ALA A 193 -3.13 -2.92 -12.49
CA ALA A 193 -3.90 -3.68 -13.47
C ALA A 193 -4.34 -2.85 -14.69
N ARG A 194 -4.61 -1.54 -14.52
CA ARG A 194 -4.87 -0.65 -15.68
C ARG A 194 -3.65 -0.56 -16.60
N ARG A 195 -2.43 -0.51 -16.02
CA ARG A 195 -1.18 -0.57 -16.81
C ARG A 195 -1.03 -1.92 -17.52
N ASP A 196 -1.32 -3.04 -16.85
CA ASP A 196 -1.28 -4.36 -17.48
C ASP A 196 -2.30 -4.48 -18.63
N LEU A 197 -3.52 -3.93 -18.47
CA LEU A 197 -4.51 -3.88 -19.54
C LEU A 197 -4.05 -3.05 -20.74
N ALA A 198 -3.41 -1.90 -20.49
CA ALA A 198 -2.86 -1.08 -21.56
C ALA A 198 -1.85 -1.88 -22.38
N ARG A 199 -0.95 -2.63 -21.72
CA ARG A 199 -0.02 -3.55 -22.38
C ARG A 199 -0.76 -4.63 -23.17
N CYS A 200 -1.77 -5.29 -22.59
CA CYS A 200 -2.53 -6.32 -23.29
C CYS A 200 -3.18 -5.80 -24.59
N TYR A 201 -3.74 -4.59 -24.58
CA TYR A 201 -4.33 -3.98 -25.78
C TYR A 201 -3.29 -3.44 -26.77
N ALA A 202 -2.11 -3.02 -26.32
CA ALA A 202 -1.03 -2.58 -27.20
C ALA A 202 -0.39 -3.76 -27.95
N ASP A 203 -0.14 -4.85 -27.23
CA ASP A 203 0.63 -6.00 -27.71
C ASP A 203 -0.27 -7.14 -28.25
N GLY A 204 -1.59 -7.04 -28.08
CA GLY A 204 -2.54 -8.08 -28.51
C GLY A 204 -2.51 -9.34 -27.64
N LEU A 205 -2.14 -9.22 -26.36
CA LEU A 205 -2.02 -10.35 -25.44
C LEU A 205 -3.41 -10.75 -24.90
N GLY A 206 -3.97 -11.85 -25.41
CA GLY A 206 -5.28 -12.37 -24.97
C GLY A 206 -6.48 -11.53 -25.40
N VAL A 207 -6.25 -10.48 -26.19
CA VAL A 207 -7.26 -9.61 -26.80
C VAL A 207 -6.74 -9.10 -28.14
N ALA A 208 -7.64 -8.69 -29.03
CA ALA A 208 -7.25 -7.97 -30.24
C ALA A 208 -6.54 -6.65 -29.88
N VAL A 209 -5.56 -6.28 -30.71
CA VAL A 209 -4.84 -5.01 -30.59
C VAL A 209 -5.83 -3.85 -30.70
N ASP A 210 -5.79 -2.95 -29.71
CA ASP A 210 -6.61 -1.74 -29.67
C ASP A 210 -5.80 -0.61 -29.02
N ARG A 211 -5.05 0.11 -29.86
CA ARG A 211 -4.18 1.22 -29.42
C ARG A 211 -4.94 2.34 -28.73
N ARG A 212 -6.17 2.63 -29.17
CA ARG A 212 -7.02 3.67 -28.54
C ARG A 212 -7.41 3.28 -27.11
N ARG A 213 -7.76 2.01 -26.88
CA ARG A 213 -8.01 1.52 -25.51
C ARG A 213 -6.74 1.54 -24.66
N ALA A 214 -5.60 1.16 -25.22
CA ALA A 214 -4.32 1.20 -24.51
C ALA A 214 -3.98 2.62 -24.04
N GLU A 215 -4.05 3.60 -24.95
CA GLU A 215 -3.85 5.02 -24.66
C GLU A 215 -4.79 5.52 -23.56
N ARG A 216 -6.09 5.20 -23.64
CA ARG A 216 -7.05 5.60 -22.61
C ARG A 216 -6.66 5.09 -21.21
N TYR A 217 -6.28 3.82 -21.08
CA TYR A 217 -5.84 3.28 -19.79
C TYR A 217 -4.56 3.95 -19.28
N LEU A 218 -3.62 4.31 -20.17
CA LEU A 218 -2.41 5.04 -19.78
C LEU A 218 -2.72 6.46 -19.31
N THR A 219 -3.61 7.18 -20.00
CA THR A 219 -4.05 8.52 -19.59
C THR A 219 -4.75 8.49 -18.23
N GLU A 220 -5.67 7.53 -18.01
CA GLU A 220 -6.33 7.37 -16.70
C GLU A 220 -5.31 7.14 -15.56
N VAL A 221 -4.26 6.37 -15.83
CA VAL A 221 -3.19 6.12 -14.84
C VAL A 221 -2.36 7.37 -14.61
N ALA A 222 -1.98 8.08 -15.68
CA ALA A 222 -1.22 9.33 -15.59
C ALA A 222 -1.99 10.42 -14.82
N ASP A 223 -3.31 10.51 -14.99
CA ASP A 223 -4.15 11.45 -14.23
C ASP A 223 -4.20 11.10 -12.74
N LEU A 224 -4.22 9.81 -12.41
CA LEU A 224 -4.18 9.35 -11.02
C LEU A 224 -2.81 9.65 -10.37
N ASP A 225 -1.73 9.49 -11.14
CA ASP A 225 -0.37 9.83 -10.69
C ASP A 225 -0.17 11.36 -10.60
N GLY A 226 -0.68 12.12 -11.56
CA GLY A 226 -0.60 13.58 -11.66
C GLY A 226 -1.46 14.33 -10.64
N LYS A 227 -2.60 13.78 -10.20
CA LYS A 227 -3.31 14.25 -8.98
C LYS A 227 -2.52 13.98 -7.69
N GLY A 228 -1.48 13.17 -7.77
CA GLY A 228 -0.42 13.07 -6.76
C GLY A 228 0.46 14.33 -6.71
N GLU A 229 0.70 14.94 -7.87
CA GLU A 229 1.67 15.99 -8.10
C GLU A 229 1.06 17.40 -8.24
N SER A 230 -0.23 17.54 -8.51
CA SER A 230 -0.89 18.85 -8.65
C SER A 230 -1.03 19.64 -7.33
N GLY A 231 -0.55 19.09 -6.21
CA GLY A 231 -0.21 19.86 -5.00
C GLY A 231 1.14 20.58 -5.07
N ARG A 232 1.93 20.36 -6.13
CA ARG A 232 3.21 21.01 -6.41
C ARG A 232 3.01 22.29 -7.24
N ARG A 233 2.30 23.25 -6.69
CA ARG A 233 2.63 24.66 -6.92
C ARG A 233 2.82 25.27 -5.54
N ALA A 234 4.07 25.35 -5.11
CA ALA A 234 4.44 26.26 -4.03
C ALA A 234 3.95 27.66 -4.42
N PRO A 235 3.16 28.34 -3.58
CA PRO A 235 2.82 29.73 -3.83
C PRO A 235 4.09 30.56 -3.59
N GLY A 236 4.51 31.32 -4.60
CA GLY A 236 5.46 32.41 -4.45
C GLY A 236 6.94 32.02 -4.52
N SER A 237 7.50 32.02 -5.73
CA SER A 237 8.90 32.44 -5.91
C SER A 237 9.10 33.17 -7.24
N SER A 238 8.20 34.09 -7.60
CA SER A 238 8.59 35.26 -8.39
C SER A 238 9.33 36.22 -7.46
N ARG A 239 10.61 35.92 -7.16
CA ARG A 239 11.51 36.94 -6.64
C ARG A 239 11.91 37.84 -7.81
N PRO A 240 11.72 39.16 -7.74
CA PRO A 240 12.21 40.07 -8.76
C PRO A 240 13.74 40.05 -8.75
N THR A 241 14.33 39.97 -9.94
CA THR A 241 15.75 40.16 -10.19
C THR A 241 16.18 41.55 -9.67
N PRO A 242 17.22 41.67 -8.82
CA PRO A 242 17.76 42.98 -8.47
C PRO A 242 18.49 43.58 -9.70
N PRO A 243 18.40 44.89 -9.96
CA PRO A 243 19.07 45.50 -11.09
C PRO A 243 20.59 45.53 -10.89
N LEU A 244 21.33 45.26 -11.95
CA LEU A 244 22.81 45.31 -11.99
C LEU A 244 23.31 46.73 -11.69
N PRO A 245 24.43 46.90 -10.97
CA PRO A 245 25.00 48.21 -10.71
C PRO A 245 25.55 48.85 -11.99
N ARG A 246 25.13 50.09 -12.26
CA ARG A 246 25.68 50.96 -13.32
C ARG A 246 27.18 51.19 -13.05
N LYS A 247 28.03 50.91 -14.04
CA LYS A 247 29.41 51.40 -14.06
C LYS A 247 29.38 52.92 -14.19
N ALA A 248 29.87 53.63 -13.17
CA ALA A 248 30.25 55.03 -13.31
C ALA A 248 31.55 55.11 -14.13
N ARG A 249 31.59 56.08 -15.05
CA ARG A 249 32.83 56.56 -15.67
C ARG A 249 33.61 57.39 -14.65
#